data_AF-A0A369BQH7-F1
#
_entry.id   AF-A0A369BQH7-F1
#
_cell.length_a   1.000
_cell.length_b   1.000
_cell.length_c   1.000
_cell.angle_alpha   90.00
_cell.angle_beta   90.00
_cell.angle_gamma   90.00
#
_symmetry.space_group_name_H-M   'P 1'
#
loop_
_entity.id
_entity.type
_entity.pdbx_description
1 polymer ?
#
loop_
_entity_poly.entity_id
_entity_poly.type
_entity_poly.pdbx_seq_one_letter_code
_entity_poly.pdbx_strand_id
1 'polypeptide(L)'
;MNPLYLRKEGTSRRQSSWDQTGGNRDFISIKAGQTAVIAEIAGPGVIQHIWMTIAARNKYAFRKVLIRMFWDDEREPSVDSPVGDFFGVGHGVASHYVSMPLNMITTQGVIEDKAAMNCFFEMPFRLGARIEIVNECEDEIVLYYYVDYVEKAVPVDSFYFHASWRRENPTKGLADLSVLKVEQDKQDNANYADQKVYELKNLTGDDNYILLDAVGEGHYVGCNLSIDHLNPMPGFSWPGEGDDMFFIDGEPWPPRLHGTGTEDYFCAAWGYPAGKYDAPYHGLSLYAPIRENGDAWKESNTISFNDYSGKMTQYRFHIVDPIIFRKSIRFSIEHGHGNAQSNDYASVAYWYQREPHKAFPQMLPVLQRLPIPEKESARLFYRTF
;
A
#
# COMPACT_ATOMS: atom_id res chain seq x y z
N MET A 1 -3.62 23.37 7.48
CA MET A 1 -4.35 23.62 6.22
C MET A 1 -4.13 25.05 5.76
N ASN A 2 -3.87 25.26 4.46
CA ASN A 2 -3.79 26.60 3.87
C ASN A 2 -5.17 27.29 3.92
N PRO A 3 -5.30 28.54 4.39
CA PRO A 3 -6.60 29.18 4.53
C PRO A 3 -7.33 29.28 3.20
N LEU A 4 -8.59 28.81 3.13
CA LEU A 4 -9.38 28.78 1.89
C LEU A 4 -9.79 30.18 1.41
N TYR A 5 -9.93 31.14 2.32
CA TYR A 5 -10.38 32.51 2.02
C TYR A 5 -9.28 33.44 1.48
N LEU A 6 -8.02 32.99 1.45
CA LEU A 6 -6.91 33.77 0.91
C LEU A 6 -6.77 33.54 -0.59
N ARG A 7 -6.38 34.61 -1.30
CA ARG A 7 -6.01 34.54 -2.73
C ARG A 7 -4.98 33.42 -2.96
N LYS A 8 -5.20 32.63 -4.01
CA LYS A 8 -4.28 31.59 -4.47
C LYS A 8 -3.47 32.11 -5.65
N GLU A 9 -2.20 31.72 -5.70
CA GLU A 9 -1.30 32.06 -6.79
C GLU A 9 -1.20 30.92 -7.80
N GLY A 10 -0.95 31.25 -9.07
CA GLY A 10 -0.84 30.30 -10.17
C GLY A 10 -2.09 30.18 -11.04
N THR A 11 -2.06 29.25 -11.98
CA THR A 11 -3.15 28.97 -12.92
C THR A 11 -3.61 27.53 -12.81
N SER A 12 -4.91 27.30 -12.59
CA SER A 12 -5.48 25.94 -12.61
C SER A 12 -5.45 25.34 -14.00
N ARG A 13 -5.00 24.09 -14.09
CA ARG A 13 -4.91 23.31 -15.31
C ARG A 13 -5.42 21.89 -15.06
N ARG A 14 -5.87 21.24 -16.13
CA ARG A 14 -6.27 19.83 -16.13
C ARG A 14 -5.81 19.16 -17.42
N GLN A 15 -5.25 17.95 -17.29
CA GLN A 15 -5.23 16.98 -18.39
C GLN A 15 -6.20 15.85 -18.03
N SER A 16 -7.06 15.48 -18.97
CA SER A 16 -8.11 14.48 -18.74
C SER A 16 -8.40 13.67 -20.00
N SER A 17 -9.09 12.55 -19.79
CA SER A 17 -9.56 11.67 -20.87
C SER A 17 -10.78 12.21 -21.64
N TRP A 18 -11.14 13.48 -21.51
CA TRP A 18 -12.36 14.04 -22.12
C TRP A 18 -12.37 13.92 -23.64
N ASP A 19 -13.57 13.80 -24.21
CA ASP A 19 -13.77 13.71 -25.64
C ASP A 19 -13.55 15.08 -26.31
N GLN A 20 -12.40 15.25 -26.97
CA GLN A 20 -12.02 16.51 -27.61
C GLN A 20 -12.92 16.93 -28.79
N THR A 21 -13.84 16.06 -29.23
CA THR A 21 -14.88 16.43 -30.22
C THR A 21 -16.09 17.13 -29.59
N GLY A 22 -16.19 17.13 -28.26
CA GLY A 22 -17.38 17.56 -27.51
C GLY A 22 -18.43 16.46 -27.36
N GLY A 23 -18.10 15.21 -27.70
CA GLY A 23 -18.94 14.03 -27.47
C GLY A 23 -18.89 13.53 -26.03
N ASN A 24 -19.19 12.24 -25.83
CA ASN A 24 -19.27 11.59 -24.52
C ASN A 24 -18.38 10.34 -24.44
N ARG A 25 -17.37 10.24 -25.32
CA ARG A 25 -16.35 9.18 -25.24
C ARG A 25 -15.18 9.65 -24.37
N ASP A 26 -15.48 9.97 -23.11
CA ASP A 26 -14.54 10.61 -22.16
C ASP A 26 -13.51 9.66 -21.55
N PHE A 27 -13.05 8.69 -22.34
CA PHE A 27 -12.07 7.69 -21.94
C PHE A 27 -11.00 7.48 -23.01
N ILE A 28 -9.87 6.95 -22.57
CA ILE A 28 -8.86 6.37 -23.47
C ILE A 28 -8.88 4.84 -23.37
N SER A 29 -8.49 4.18 -24.45
CA SER A 29 -8.26 2.72 -24.49
C SER A 29 -6.76 2.46 -24.45
N ILE A 30 -6.32 1.54 -23.59
CA ILE A 30 -4.92 1.10 -23.50
C ILE A 30 -4.86 -0.38 -23.81
N LYS A 31 -4.27 -0.75 -24.96
CA LYS A 31 -4.16 -2.15 -25.39
C LYS A 31 -3.28 -2.95 -24.45
N ALA A 32 -3.45 -4.27 -24.46
CA ALA A 32 -2.60 -5.20 -23.70
C ALA A 32 -1.11 -4.96 -23.98
N GLY A 33 -0.31 -4.91 -22.91
CA GLY A 33 1.13 -4.66 -22.94
C GLY A 33 1.55 -3.24 -23.36
N GLN A 34 0.61 -2.31 -23.58
CA GLN A 34 0.93 -0.94 -23.97
C GLN A 34 1.00 0.00 -22.77
N THR A 35 1.75 1.08 -22.95
CA THR A 35 1.81 2.21 -22.01
C THR A 35 1.12 3.41 -22.62
N ALA A 36 0.30 4.10 -21.84
CA ALA A 36 -0.25 5.40 -22.21
C ALA A 36 0.35 6.49 -21.32
N VAL A 37 0.85 7.57 -21.94
CA VAL A 37 1.18 8.81 -21.23
C VAL A 37 -0.12 9.57 -21.02
N ILE A 38 -0.60 9.62 -19.78
CA ILE A 38 -1.86 10.28 -19.41
C ILE A 38 -1.66 11.73 -19.01
N ALA A 39 -0.43 12.11 -18.66
CA ALA A 39 -0.06 13.50 -18.51
C ALA A 39 1.38 13.73 -18.99
N GLU A 40 1.57 14.79 -19.78
CA GLU A 40 2.88 15.33 -20.17
C GLU A 40 2.80 16.85 -19.97
N ILE A 41 3.42 17.34 -18.90
CA ILE A 41 3.29 18.72 -18.44
C ILE A 41 4.65 19.41 -18.54
N ALA A 42 4.70 20.55 -19.21
CA ALA A 42 5.89 21.38 -19.32
C ALA A 42 5.82 22.58 -18.34
N GLY A 43 6.98 22.97 -17.81
CA GLY A 43 7.12 24.08 -16.88
C GLY A 43 6.85 23.69 -15.42
N PRO A 44 6.96 24.65 -14.48
CA PRO A 44 6.81 24.39 -13.06
C PRO A 44 5.32 24.31 -12.64
N GLY A 45 5.02 23.43 -11.70
CA GLY A 45 3.67 23.30 -11.18
C GLY A 45 3.58 22.33 -10.00
N VAL A 46 2.37 22.19 -9.49
CA VAL A 46 2.05 21.23 -8.42
C VAL A 46 0.77 20.50 -8.79
N ILE A 47 0.86 19.19 -9.02
CA ILE A 47 -0.33 18.33 -9.09
C ILE A 47 -0.96 18.30 -7.71
N GLN A 48 -2.27 18.52 -7.62
CA GLN A 48 -3.01 18.58 -6.36
C GLN A 48 -4.15 17.58 -6.30
N HIS A 49 -4.54 17.03 -7.45
CA HIS A 49 -5.57 16.01 -7.50
C HIS A 49 -5.37 15.10 -8.71
N ILE A 50 -5.42 13.80 -8.46
CA ILE A 50 -5.54 12.77 -9.50
C ILE A 50 -6.80 11.99 -9.20
N TRP A 51 -7.69 11.90 -10.18
CA TRP A 51 -8.81 10.97 -10.18
C TRP A 51 -8.67 10.00 -11.34
N MET A 52 -8.98 8.73 -11.13
CA MET A 52 -9.16 7.80 -12.23
C MET A 52 -10.12 6.65 -11.92
N THR A 53 -10.65 6.04 -12.97
CA THR A 53 -11.34 4.75 -12.91
C THR A 53 -10.95 3.89 -14.10
N ILE A 54 -10.80 2.59 -13.85
CA ILE A 54 -10.43 1.59 -14.85
C ILE A 54 -11.61 0.66 -15.04
N ALA A 55 -12.05 0.48 -16.28
CA ALA A 55 -12.93 -0.61 -16.67
C ALA A 55 -12.08 -1.67 -17.40
N ALA A 56 -12.04 -2.87 -16.84
CA ALA A 56 -11.29 -4.00 -17.37
C ALA A 56 -12.10 -5.29 -17.19
N ARG A 57 -11.88 -6.28 -18.07
CA ARG A 57 -12.45 -7.63 -17.92
C ARG A 57 -11.57 -8.57 -17.10
N ASN A 58 -10.29 -8.21 -16.95
CA ASN A 58 -9.28 -9.04 -16.33
C ASN A 58 -9.40 -9.03 -14.80
N LYS A 59 -9.40 -10.22 -14.20
CA LYS A 59 -9.27 -10.35 -12.74
C LYS A 59 -7.95 -9.71 -12.29
N TYR A 60 -8.02 -8.98 -11.18
CA TYR A 60 -6.88 -8.27 -10.60
C TYR A 60 -6.28 -7.17 -11.49
N ALA A 61 -7.09 -6.53 -12.34
CA ALA A 61 -6.63 -5.39 -13.14
C ALA A 61 -5.91 -4.32 -12.30
N PHE A 62 -6.39 -4.06 -11.08
CA PHE A 62 -5.77 -3.09 -10.16
C PHE A 62 -4.35 -3.49 -9.69
N ARG A 63 -4.00 -4.78 -9.78
CA ARG A 63 -2.63 -5.28 -9.54
C ARG A 63 -1.77 -5.30 -10.80
N LYS A 64 -2.39 -5.53 -11.96
CA LYS A 64 -1.70 -5.69 -13.25
C LYS A 64 -1.38 -4.35 -13.91
N VAL A 65 -2.23 -3.35 -13.73
CA VAL A 65 -2.01 -2.00 -14.26
C VAL A 65 -1.11 -1.23 -13.32
N LEU A 66 -0.06 -0.62 -13.87
CA LEU A 66 0.88 0.23 -13.13
C LEU A 66 0.62 1.70 -13.36
N ILE A 67 0.88 2.50 -12.33
CA ILE A 67 1.05 3.95 -12.44
C ILE A 67 2.53 4.27 -12.25
N ARG A 68 3.07 5.08 -13.17
CA ARG A 68 4.43 5.62 -13.08
C ARG A 68 4.42 7.12 -13.19
N MET A 69 5.20 7.79 -12.35
CA MET A 69 5.37 9.25 -12.42
C MET A 69 6.84 9.60 -12.45
N PHE A 70 7.17 10.56 -13.30
CA PHE A 70 8.51 11.08 -13.51
C PHE A 70 8.46 12.59 -13.30
N TRP A 71 9.39 13.11 -12.52
CA TRP A 71 9.50 14.54 -12.28
C TRP A 71 10.65 15.12 -13.08
N ASP A 72 10.45 16.31 -13.61
CA ASP A 72 11.41 17.02 -14.43
C ASP A 72 11.96 16.13 -15.57
N ASP A 73 13.28 16.06 -15.75
CA ASP A 73 13.92 15.29 -16.82
C ASP A 73 14.42 13.91 -16.34
N GLU A 74 13.85 13.38 -15.26
CA GLU A 74 14.28 12.10 -14.69
C GLU A 74 13.90 10.90 -15.57
N ARG A 75 14.84 9.95 -15.64
CA ARG A 75 14.68 8.73 -16.44
C ARG A 75 14.04 7.60 -15.65
N GLU A 76 14.33 7.54 -14.36
CA GLU A 76 13.75 6.57 -13.45
C GLU A 76 12.48 7.17 -12.83
N PRO A 77 11.42 6.38 -12.61
CA PRO A 77 10.20 6.89 -12.02
C PRO A 77 10.37 7.09 -10.50
N SER A 78 10.00 8.27 -10.00
CA SER A 78 9.90 8.54 -8.56
C SER A 78 8.60 7.98 -7.96
N VAL A 79 7.63 7.57 -8.80
CA VAL A 79 6.47 6.76 -8.42
C VAL A 79 6.40 5.52 -9.30
N ASP A 80 6.40 4.31 -8.73
CA ASP A 80 6.16 3.05 -9.47
C ASP A 80 5.40 2.06 -8.58
N SER A 81 4.15 1.79 -8.94
CA SER A 81 3.24 0.95 -8.14
C SER A 81 2.11 0.39 -8.99
N PRO A 82 1.57 -0.81 -8.65
CA PRO A 82 0.24 -1.20 -9.09
C PRO A 82 -0.78 -0.13 -8.70
N VAL A 83 -1.75 0.14 -9.59
CA VAL A 83 -2.72 1.24 -9.42
C VAL A 83 -3.54 1.07 -8.15
N GLY A 84 -4.08 -0.13 -7.87
CA GLY A 84 -4.90 -0.35 -6.66
C GLY A 84 -4.14 -0.06 -5.38
N ASP A 85 -2.92 -0.61 -5.29
CA ASP A 85 -2.02 -0.43 -4.15
C ASP A 85 -1.62 1.04 -3.98
N PHE A 86 -1.34 1.76 -5.08
CA PHE A 86 -1.04 3.19 -5.00
C PHE A 86 -2.22 3.96 -4.38
N PHE A 87 -3.45 3.60 -4.72
CA PHE A 87 -4.67 4.20 -4.17
C PHE A 87 -5.16 3.53 -2.88
N GLY A 88 -4.31 2.77 -2.18
CA GLY A 88 -4.53 2.35 -0.79
C GLY A 88 -5.36 1.09 -0.60
N VAL A 89 -5.67 0.33 -1.66
CA VAL A 89 -6.30 -1.00 -1.54
C VAL A 89 -5.46 -2.03 -2.29
N GLY A 90 -4.83 -2.93 -1.54
CA GLY A 90 -4.02 -4.00 -2.11
C GLY A 90 -4.86 -5.17 -2.62
N HIS A 91 -4.21 -6.33 -2.75
CA HIS A 91 -4.78 -7.57 -3.26
C HIS A 91 -5.47 -7.50 -4.65
N GLY A 92 -5.24 -6.43 -5.43
CA GLY A 92 -5.77 -6.32 -6.79
C GLY A 92 -7.30 -6.21 -6.87
N VAL A 93 -7.94 -5.81 -5.77
CA VAL A 93 -9.39 -5.63 -5.67
C VAL A 93 -9.72 -4.18 -5.33
N ALA A 94 -11.01 -3.85 -5.36
CA ALA A 94 -11.54 -2.57 -4.94
C ALA A 94 -12.32 -2.69 -3.63
N SER A 95 -12.13 -1.75 -2.70
CA SER A 95 -12.93 -1.65 -1.48
C SER A 95 -13.15 -0.19 -1.09
N HIS A 96 -14.37 0.14 -0.67
CA HIS A 96 -14.73 1.49 -0.28
C HIS A 96 -13.95 1.96 0.95
N TYR A 97 -13.20 3.06 0.88
CA TYR A 97 -12.63 3.72 2.06
C TYR A 97 -12.35 5.20 1.78
N VAL A 98 -12.35 6.02 2.83
CA VAL A 98 -11.99 7.44 2.73
C VAL A 98 -10.88 7.79 3.71
N SER A 99 -9.79 8.37 3.19
CA SER A 99 -8.76 9.02 3.99
C SER A 99 -8.54 10.46 3.51
N MET A 100 -7.65 11.19 4.16
CA MET A 100 -7.33 12.56 3.75
C MET A 100 -6.57 12.61 2.42
N PRO A 101 -5.44 11.90 2.21
CA PRO A 101 -4.71 12.00 0.95
C PRO A 101 -5.21 11.05 -0.14
N LEU A 102 -5.87 9.94 0.20
CA LEU A 102 -6.31 8.93 -0.77
C LEU A 102 -7.74 8.46 -0.47
N ASN A 103 -8.49 8.09 -1.51
CA ASN A 103 -9.71 7.33 -1.31
C ASN A 103 -10.01 6.41 -2.50
N MET A 104 -10.80 5.38 -2.22
CA MET A 104 -11.34 4.49 -3.23
C MET A 104 -12.85 4.38 -2.99
N ILE A 105 -13.64 4.90 -3.92
CA ILE A 105 -15.10 4.95 -3.81
C ILE A 105 -15.70 3.82 -4.62
N THR A 106 -16.30 2.87 -3.90
CA THR A 106 -17.02 1.72 -4.43
C THR A 106 -18.39 1.61 -3.76
N THR A 107 -19.16 0.58 -4.10
CA THR A 107 -20.33 0.17 -3.32
C THR A 107 -19.88 -0.21 -1.91
N GLN A 108 -20.46 0.43 -0.89
CA GLN A 108 -20.09 0.13 0.50
C GLN A 108 -20.43 -1.32 0.87
N GLY A 109 -19.55 -1.95 1.66
CA GLY A 109 -19.71 -3.33 2.11
C GLY A 109 -19.48 -4.39 1.04
N VAL A 110 -19.07 -4.01 -0.17
CA VAL A 110 -18.81 -4.94 -1.29
C VAL A 110 -17.35 -4.79 -1.72
N ILE A 111 -16.68 -5.92 -1.94
CA ILE A 111 -15.42 -5.93 -2.69
C ILE A 111 -15.73 -6.19 -4.16
N GLU A 112 -15.16 -5.37 -5.02
CA GLU A 112 -15.43 -5.37 -6.45
C GLU A 112 -14.14 -5.12 -7.26
N ASP A 113 -14.26 -4.95 -8.57
CA ASP A 113 -13.17 -4.76 -9.53
C ASP A 113 -13.25 -3.41 -10.25
N LYS A 114 -14.09 -2.51 -9.75
CA LYS A 114 -14.29 -1.14 -10.24
C LYS A 114 -14.31 -0.15 -9.08
N ALA A 115 -13.74 1.02 -9.29
CA ALA A 115 -13.70 2.07 -8.29
C ALA A 115 -13.46 3.44 -8.93
N ALA A 116 -13.92 4.49 -8.27
CA ALA A 116 -13.31 5.81 -8.43
C ALA A 116 -12.15 5.93 -7.44
N MET A 117 -10.96 6.23 -7.95
CA MET A 117 -9.73 6.31 -7.16
C MET A 117 -9.25 7.77 -7.15
N ASN A 118 -9.05 8.35 -5.97
CA ASN A 118 -8.61 9.74 -5.82
C ASN A 118 -7.32 9.83 -5.01
N CYS A 119 -6.46 10.76 -5.42
CA CYS A 119 -5.23 11.14 -4.71
C CYS A 119 -5.15 12.66 -4.60
N PHE A 120 -4.83 13.14 -3.41
CA PHE A 120 -4.72 14.55 -3.02
C PHE A 120 -3.34 14.92 -2.47
N PHE A 121 -2.34 14.04 -2.63
CA PHE A 121 -0.95 14.43 -2.35
C PHE A 121 -0.53 15.55 -3.31
N GLU A 122 0.16 16.56 -2.77
CA GLU A 122 0.74 17.62 -3.59
C GLU A 122 2.03 17.10 -4.23
N MET A 123 2.13 17.12 -5.56
CA MET A 123 3.30 16.60 -6.28
C MET A 123 3.95 17.76 -7.05
N PRO A 124 4.93 18.45 -6.45
CA PRO A 124 5.60 19.58 -7.10
C PRO A 124 6.61 19.11 -8.14
N PHE A 125 6.76 19.89 -9.20
CA PHE A 125 7.76 19.72 -10.26
C PHE A 125 8.22 21.10 -10.78
N ARG A 126 9.44 21.20 -11.28
CA ARG A 126 10.07 22.49 -11.65
C ARG A 126 10.24 22.68 -13.15
N LEU A 127 10.54 21.61 -13.88
CA LEU A 127 10.75 21.60 -15.32
C LEU A 127 9.59 20.93 -16.06
N GLY A 128 9.03 19.88 -15.48
CA GLY A 128 7.89 19.17 -16.07
C GLY A 128 7.47 17.95 -15.26
N ALA A 129 6.40 17.29 -15.68
CA ALA A 129 5.93 16.05 -15.09
C ALA A 129 5.35 15.13 -16.15
N ARG A 130 5.63 13.84 -16.02
CA ARG A 130 5.10 12.80 -16.91
C ARG A 130 4.44 11.70 -16.09
N ILE A 131 3.21 11.34 -16.43
CA ILE A 131 2.46 10.26 -15.77
C ILE A 131 2.11 9.21 -16.82
N GLU A 132 2.51 7.98 -16.55
CA GLU A 132 2.27 6.82 -17.41
C GLU A 132 1.35 5.80 -16.72
N ILE A 133 0.49 5.18 -17.53
CA ILE A 133 -0.30 4.00 -17.15
C ILE A 133 0.14 2.84 -18.02
N VAL A 134 0.68 1.79 -17.40
CA VAL A 134 1.16 0.58 -18.07
C VAL A 134 0.12 -0.51 -17.93
N ASN A 135 -0.47 -0.94 -19.04
CA ASN A 135 -1.42 -2.05 -19.04
C ASN A 135 -0.69 -3.38 -19.21
N GLU A 136 -0.43 -4.09 -18.11
CA GLU A 136 0.10 -5.46 -18.14
C GLU A 136 -1.00 -6.53 -18.05
N CYS A 137 -2.26 -6.16 -18.31
CA CYS A 137 -3.34 -7.13 -18.49
C CYS A 137 -3.25 -7.80 -19.86
N GLU A 138 -3.96 -8.92 -19.98
CA GLU A 138 -4.06 -9.73 -21.18
C GLU A 138 -4.99 -9.10 -22.24
N ASP A 139 -5.88 -8.19 -21.83
CA ASP A 139 -6.79 -7.46 -22.71
C ASP A 139 -6.63 -5.93 -22.61
N GLU A 140 -7.30 -5.23 -23.53
CA GLU A 140 -7.48 -3.79 -23.47
C GLU A 140 -8.22 -3.37 -22.19
N ILE A 141 -7.78 -2.25 -21.61
CA ILE A 141 -8.48 -1.54 -20.54
C ILE A 141 -9.02 -0.21 -21.04
N VAL A 142 -10.11 0.23 -20.42
CA VAL A 142 -10.68 1.57 -20.59
C VAL A 142 -10.33 2.40 -19.36
N LEU A 143 -9.77 3.59 -19.57
CA LEU A 143 -9.35 4.49 -18.49
C LEU A 143 -10.06 5.84 -18.63
N TYR A 144 -10.68 6.27 -17.54
CA TYR A 144 -11.09 7.65 -17.33
C TYR A 144 -10.15 8.27 -16.30
N TYR A 145 -9.69 9.50 -16.51
CA TYR A 145 -8.79 10.16 -15.58
C TYR A 145 -8.88 11.68 -15.62
N TYR A 146 -8.59 12.32 -14.49
CA TYR A 146 -8.26 13.75 -14.34
C TYR A 146 -6.90 13.86 -13.64
N VAL A 147 -6.02 14.68 -14.19
CA VAL A 147 -4.78 15.16 -13.55
C VAL A 147 -4.92 16.67 -13.42
N ASP A 148 -5.23 17.11 -12.21
CA ASP A 148 -5.42 18.50 -11.83
C ASP A 148 -4.17 19.08 -11.19
N TYR A 149 -3.71 20.21 -11.71
CA TYR A 149 -2.51 20.87 -11.23
C TYR A 149 -2.63 22.38 -11.27
N VAL A 150 -1.79 23.03 -10.47
CA VAL A 150 -1.60 24.49 -10.51
C VAL A 150 -0.25 24.78 -11.13
N GLU A 151 -0.28 25.43 -12.29
CA GLU A 151 0.91 25.99 -12.93
C GLU A 151 1.38 27.21 -12.12
N LYS A 152 2.56 27.10 -11.53
CA LYS A 152 3.16 28.13 -10.68
C LYS A 152 4.65 27.85 -10.47
N ALA A 153 5.41 28.87 -10.12
CA ALA A 153 6.78 28.67 -9.66
C ALA A 153 6.80 27.76 -8.41
N VAL A 154 7.68 26.76 -8.43
CA VAL A 154 7.95 25.86 -7.32
C VAL A 154 9.28 26.26 -6.67
N PRO A 155 9.35 26.46 -5.34
CA PRO A 155 10.60 26.77 -4.66
C PRO A 155 11.71 25.75 -4.92
N VAL A 156 12.95 26.23 -5.01
CA VAL A 156 14.13 25.36 -5.19
C VAL A 156 14.30 24.38 -4.02
N ASP A 157 13.82 24.78 -2.84
CA ASP A 157 13.89 23.96 -1.62
C ASP A 157 12.73 22.93 -1.49
N SER A 158 11.87 22.81 -2.52
CA SER A 158 10.80 21.80 -2.52
C SER A 158 11.37 20.40 -2.79
N PHE A 159 10.85 19.43 -2.04
CA PHE A 159 11.01 17.99 -2.28
C PHE A 159 10.00 17.49 -3.31
N TYR A 160 10.29 16.35 -3.93
CA TYR A 160 9.43 15.67 -4.88
C TYR A 160 8.68 14.52 -4.21
N PHE A 161 7.45 14.29 -4.65
CA PHE A 161 6.64 13.18 -4.14
C PHE A 161 7.13 11.85 -4.68
N HIS A 162 7.19 10.83 -3.82
CA HIS A 162 7.61 9.50 -4.19
C HIS A 162 6.63 8.45 -3.67
N ALA A 163 6.50 7.36 -4.42
CA ALA A 163 5.81 6.17 -3.96
C ALA A 163 6.39 4.90 -4.59
N SER A 164 6.68 3.89 -3.78
CA SER A 164 7.27 2.64 -4.25
C SER A 164 6.54 1.44 -3.65
N TRP A 165 6.23 0.49 -4.52
CA TRP A 165 5.59 -0.76 -4.15
C TRP A 165 6.60 -1.87 -3.86
N ARG A 166 6.35 -2.68 -2.84
CA ARG A 166 7.15 -3.86 -2.46
C ARG A 166 6.28 -5.05 -2.12
N ARG A 167 6.84 -6.26 -2.26
CA ARG A 167 6.20 -7.50 -1.80
C ARG A 167 7.24 -8.54 -1.39
N GLU A 168 6.90 -9.29 -0.36
CA GLU A 168 7.60 -10.50 0.05
C GLU A 168 6.55 -11.59 0.26
N ASN A 169 6.65 -12.69 -0.49
CA ASN A 169 5.67 -13.77 -0.46
C ASN A 169 6.32 -15.16 -0.59
N PRO A 170 6.34 -15.97 0.49
CA PRO A 170 6.03 -15.56 1.86
C PRO A 170 7.17 -14.72 2.47
N THR A 171 6.90 -13.99 3.54
CA THR A 171 7.91 -13.43 4.43
C THR A 171 8.76 -14.55 5.03
N LYS A 172 10.04 -14.26 5.29
CA LYS A 172 10.99 -15.22 5.87
C LYS A 172 10.75 -15.44 7.36
N GLY A 173 9.71 -16.20 7.71
CA GLY A 173 9.42 -16.58 9.10
C GLY A 173 10.56 -17.36 9.75
N LEU A 174 10.87 -17.05 11.00
CA LEU A 174 11.97 -17.64 11.79
C LEU A 174 11.51 -18.81 12.68
N ALA A 175 10.19 -19.04 12.80
CA ALA A 175 9.63 -20.19 13.50
C ALA A 175 9.02 -21.21 12.52
N ASP A 176 9.18 -22.51 12.81
CA ASP A 176 8.41 -23.55 12.13
C ASP A 176 7.08 -23.77 12.85
N LEU A 177 6.09 -22.96 12.50
CA LEU A 177 4.75 -23.01 13.12
C LEU A 177 4.00 -24.30 12.79
N SER A 178 4.40 -25.04 11.75
CA SER A 178 3.79 -26.34 11.43
C SER A 178 4.25 -27.44 12.37
N VAL A 179 5.52 -27.42 12.78
CA VAL A 179 6.04 -28.28 13.85
C VAL A 179 5.44 -27.86 15.18
N LEU A 180 5.41 -26.55 15.46
CA LEU A 180 4.86 -26.03 16.71
C LEU A 180 3.38 -26.38 16.89
N LYS A 181 2.59 -26.42 15.80
CA LYS A 181 1.20 -26.92 15.83
C LYS A 181 1.09 -28.35 16.32
N VAL A 182 1.93 -29.25 15.80
CA VAL A 182 1.95 -30.67 16.21
C VAL A 182 2.37 -30.82 17.67
N GLU A 183 3.24 -29.93 18.17
CA GLU A 183 3.61 -29.91 19.59
C GLU A 183 2.48 -29.37 20.46
N GLN A 184 1.85 -28.26 20.07
CA GLN A 184 0.72 -27.63 20.75
C GLN A 184 -0.46 -28.60 20.91
N ASP A 185 -0.76 -29.40 19.88
CA ASP A 185 -1.84 -30.40 19.90
C ASP A 185 -1.64 -31.51 20.95
N LYS A 186 -0.43 -31.64 21.50
CA LYS A 186 -0.11 -32.60 22.56
C LYS A 186 -0.12 -31.98 23.96
N GLN A 187 -0.31 -30.68 24.08
CA GLN A 187 -0.27 -29.96 25.35
C GLN A 187 -1.68 -29.69 25.89
N ASP A 188 -1.81 -29.72 27.22
CA ASP A 188 -2.99 -29.20 27.90
C ASP A 188 -2.95 -27.66 28.07
N ASN A 189 -1.77 -27.05 27.93
CA ASN A 189 -1.58 -25.60 28.00
C ASN A 189 -1.92 -24.95 26.64
N ALA A 190 -3.01 -24.19 26.59
CA ALA A 190 -3.45 -23.48 25.38
C ALA A 190 -2.43 -22.45 24.84
N ASN A 191 -1.50 -21.98 25.69
CA ASN A 191 -0.54 -20.92 25.35
C ASN A 191 0.89 -21.46 25.14
N TYR A 192 1.05 -22.77 24.88
CA TYR A 192 2.39 -23.36 24.72
C TYR A 192 3.12 -22.78 23.51
N ALA A 193 2.43 -22.64 22.37
CA ALA A 193 2.99 -22.03 21.17
C ALA A 193 3.40 -20.56 21.40
N ASP A 194 2.57 -19.79 22.09
CA ASP A 194 2.87 -18.39 22.44
C ASP A 194 4.15 -18.28 23.24
N GLN A 195 4.29 -19.10 24.28
CA GLN A 195 5.49 -19.11 25.12
C GLN A 195 6.76 -19.42 24.31
N LYS A 196 6.66 -20.27 23.29
CA LYS A 196 7.80 -20.60 22.41
C LYS A 196 8.13 -19.48 21.44
N VAL A 197 7.12 -18.81 20.86
CA VAL A 197 7.35 -17.67 19.97
C VAL A 197 7.93 -16.48 20.74
N TYR A 198 7.45 -16.20 21.96
CA TYR A 198 7.97 -15.11 22.80
C TYR A 198 9.39 -15.34 23.35
N GLU A 199 9.99 -16.53 23.13
CA GLU A 199 11.43 -16.75 23.37
C GLU A 199 12.30 -16.12 22.25
N LEU A 200 11.74 -15.85 21.07
CA LEU A 200 12.43 -15.20 19.97
C LEU A 200 12.83 -13.77 20.32
N LYS A 201 13.96 -13.32 19.78
CA LYS A 201 14.46 -11.97 19.98
C LYS A 201 14.92 -11.40 18.66
N ASN A 202 14.31 -10.30 18.25
CA ASN A 202 14.79 -9.52 17.13
C ASN A 202 15.69 -8.38 17.62
N LEU A 203 17.00 -8.56 17.48
CA LEU A 203 18.01 -7.62 17.98
C LEU A 203 18.69 -6.83 16.85
N THR A 204 18.19 -6.92 15.63
CA THR A 204 18.79 -6.24 14.47
C THR A 204 17.78 -5.62 13.52
N GLY A 205 16.58 -6.19 13.38
CA GLY A 205 15.60 -5.80 12.37
C GLY A 205 15.94 -6.30 10.95
N ASP A 206 16.96 -7.14 10.80
CA ASP A 206 17.48 -7.51 9.47
C ASP A 206 16.51 -8.38 8.66
N ASP A 207 15.78 -9.26 9.33
CA ASP A 207 14.78 -10.17 8.72
C ASP A 207 13.36 -9.57 8.67
N ASN A 208 13.19 -8.30 9.06
CA ASN A 208 11.90 -7.60 8.99
C ASN A 208 11.50 -7.36 7.53
N TYR A 209 10.20 -7.32 7.28
CA TYR A 209 9.66 -6.86 6.01
C TYR A 209 9.97 -5.37 5.81
N ILE A 210 10.61 -5.00 4.71
CA ILE A 210 11.01 -3.61 4.43
C ILE A 210 9.92 -2.88 3.65
N LEU A 211 9.30 -1.86 4.27
CA LEU A 211 8.35 -0.96 3.61
C LEU A 211 9.07 0.13 2.81
N LEU A 212 10.04 0.82 3.43
CA LEU A 212 10.83 1.88 2.79
C LEU A 212 12.32 1.68 3.02
N ASP A 213 13.11 1.92 1.97
CA ASP A 213 14.57 1.99 2.00
C ASP A 213 14.96 3.06 0.98
N ALA A 214 15.24 4.26 1.48
CA ALA A 214 15.52 5.45 0.70
C ALA A 214 16.79 6.13 1.18
N VAL A 215 17.50 6.76 0.25
CA VAL A 215 18.72 7.55 0.49
C VAL A 215 18.48 8.94 -0.08
N GLY A 216 18.87 9.96 0.69
CA GLY A 216 18.63 11.35 0.40
C GLY A 216 18.17 12.12 1.62
N GLU A 217 17.75 13.36 1.39
CA GLU A 217 17.09 14.20 2.40
C GLU A 217 15.61 14.28 2.09
N GLY A 218 14.76 14.07 3.10
CA GLY A 218 13.32 14.03 2.90
C GLY A 218 12.52 13.77 4.18
N HIS A 219 11.27 13.37 3.98
CA HIS A 219 10.41 12.88 5.05
C HIS A 219 9.37 11.89 4.54
N TYR A 220 9.14 10.83 5.31
CA TYR A 220 8.12 9.82 5.06
C TYR A 220 6.74 10.31 5.54
N VAL A 221 5.70 10.08 4.73
CA VAL A 221 4.34 10.59 4.95
C VAL A 221 3.27 9.51 5.02
N GLY A 222 3.64 8.23 4.94
CA GLY A 222 2.70 7.14 5.20
C GLY A 222 2.89 5.91 4.32
N CYS A 223 2.04 4.93 4.55
CA CYS A 223 1.97 3.73 3.73
C CYS A 223 0.57 3.11 3.75
N ASN A 224 0.36 2.20 2.82
CA ASN A 224 -0.51 1.06 3.06
C ASN A 224 0.33 -0.23 3.21
N LEU A 225 -0.16 -1.16 4.03
CA LEU A 225 0.38 -2.51 4.21
C LEU A 225 -0.76 -3.50 3.97
N SER A 226 -0.53 -4.43 3.06
CA SER A 226 -1.44 -5.51 2.70
C SER A 226 -0.88 -6.83 3.17
N ILE A 227 -1.71 -7.61 3.87
CA ILE A 227 -1.35 -8.92 4.42
C ILE A 227 -2.35 -9.95 3.88
N ASP A 228 -1.87 -11.04 3.28
CA ASP A 228 -2.58 -12.33 3.25
C ASP A 228 -2.03 -13.14 4.43
N HIS A 229 -2.89 -13.47 5.40
CA HIS A 229 -2.48 -14.24 6.56
C HIS A 229 -2.44 -15.73 6.19
N LEU A 230 -1.24 -16.27 6.04
CA LEU A 230 -1.00 -17.62 5.52
C LEU A 230 -0.50 -18.60 6.56
N ASN A 231 0.20 -18.12 7.58
CA ASN A 231 0.91 -18.98 8.53
C ASN A 231 0.72 -18.44 9.97
N PRO A 232 -0.51 -18.55 10.50
CA PRO A 232 -0.82 -18.12 11.86
C PRO A 232 -0.11 -18.99 12.90
N MET A 233 0.02 -18.44 14.09
CA MET A 233 0.37 -19.23 15.27
C MET A 233 -0.75 -20.24 15.59
N PRO A 234 -0.41 -21.44 16.10
CA PRO A 234 -1.39 -22.44 16.53
C PRO A 234 -2.46 -21.86 17.46
N GLY A 235 -3.73 -21.93 17.06
CA GLY A 235 -4.86 -21.42 17.85
C GLY A 235 -4.95 -19.89 18.00
N PHE A 236 -4.06 -19.11 17.38
CA PHE A 236 -4.05 -17.65 17.45
C PHE A 236 -3.94 -17.02 16.06
N SER A 237 -5.04 -16.40 15.62
CA SER A 237 -5.21 -15.95 14.23
C SER A 237 -4.64 -14.57 13.96
N TRP A 238 -3.95 -13.91 14.90
CA TRP A 238 -3.50 -12.53 14.77
C TRP A 238 -2.12 -12.41 14.08
N PRO A 239 -2.00 -11.64 12.97
CA PRO A 239 -0.73 -11.46 12.27
C PRO A 239 0.08 -10.25 12.75
N GLY A 240 -0.46 -9.43 13.66
CA GLY A 240 -0.01 -8.05 13.87
C GLY A 240 0.82 -7.80 15.13
N GLU A 241 1.38 -8.81 15.79
CA GLU A 241 2.31 -8.60 16.92
C GLU A 241 3.66 -7.98 16.51
N GLY A 242 3.89 -7.73 15.22
CA GLY A 242 5.19 -7.30 14.72
C GLY A 242 5.45 -5.81 14.90
N ASP A 243 6.61 -5.48 15.48
CA ASP A 243 6.99 -4.08 15.78
C ASP A 243 7.45 -3.32 14.52
N ASP A 244 7.04 -2.05 14.39
CA ASP A 244 7.63 -1.13 13.43
C ASP A 244 9.02 -0.64 13.89
N MET A 245 9.96 -0.50 12.95
CA MET A 245 11.32 -0.05 13.22
C MET A 245 11.77 0.94 12.15
N PHE A 246 12.13 2.16 12.55
CA PHE A 246 12.70 3.17 11.64
C PHE A 246 14.18 3.43 11.95
N PHE A 247 15.06 2.96 11.07
CA PHE A 247 16.48 3.27 11.12
C PHE A 247 16.75 4.53 10.28
N ILE A 248 16.91 5.66 10.96
CA ILE A 248 17.12 6.96 10.33
C ILE A 248 18.62 7.28 10.32
N ASP A 249 19.11 7.78 9.18
CA ASP A 249 20.46 8.31 9.00
C ASP A 249 21.60 7.39 9.49
N GLY A 250 21.41 6.07 9.40
CA GLY A 250 22.40 5.06 9.77
C GLY A 250 22.42 4.68 11.25
N GLU A 251 21.34 4.93 11.98
CA GLU A 251 21.20 4.51 13.39
C GLU A 251 21.43 3.01 13.61
N PRO A 252 22.09 2.63 14.72
CA PRO A 252 22.21 1.24 15.12
C PRO A 252 20.90 0.74 15.75
N TRP A 253 20.81 -0.57 15.95
CA TRP A 253 19.78 -1.14 16.82
C TRP A 253 20.08 -0.85 18.31
N PRO A 254 19.06 -0.57 19.15
CA PRO A 254 17.67 -0.33 18.75
C PRO A 254 17.51 1.07 18.14
N PRO A 255 16.70 1.21 17.07
CA PRO A 255 16.40 2.53 16.52
C PRO A 255 15.63 3.38 17.52
N ARG A 256 15.71 4.72 17.39
CA ARG A 256 14.98 5.62 18.29
C ARG A 256 13.45 5.54 18.14
N LEU A 257 12.98 5.12 16.96
CA LEU A 257 11.57 4.86 16.69
C LEU A 257 11.43 3.34 16.54
N HIS A 258 10.93 2.73 17.60
CA HIS A 258 10.67 1.30 17.72
C HIS A 258 9.27 1.15 18.30
N GLY A 259 8.43 0.42 17.58
CA GLY A 259 7.04 0.19 17.91
C GLY A 259 6.80 -0.92 18.92
N THR A 260 5.52 -1.29 19.02
CA THR A 260 5.00 -2.29 19.98
C THR A 260 4.03 -3.30 19.35
N GLY A 261 3.68 -3.11 18.09
CA GLY A 261 2.71 -3.91 17.38
C GLY A 261 2.33 -3.27 16.06
N THR A 262 1.85 -4.07 15.13
CA THR A 262 1.43 -3.62 13.81
C THR A 262 0.14 -2.80 13.91
N GLU A 263 -0.87 -3.27 14.63
CA GLU A 263 -2.09 -2.49 14.86
C GLU A 263 -1.79 -1.20 15.62
N ASP A 264 -0.84 -1.24 16.56
CA ASP A 264 -0.41 -0.08 17.33
C ASP A 264 0.19 0.99 16.41
N TYR A 265 1.07 0.58 15.48
CA TYR A 265 1.56 1.45 14.43
C TYR A 265 0.42 2.01 13.58
N PHE A 266 -0.61 1.21 13.25
CA PHE A 266 -1.78 1.66 12.49
C PHE A 266 -2.88 2.31 13.36
N CYS A 267 -2.52 2.78 14.56
CA CYS A 267 -3.37 3.54 15.49
C CYS A 267 -4.65 2.78 15.94
N ALA A 268 -4.59 1.46 15.97
CA ALA A 268 -5.56 0.60 16.63
C ALA A 268 -4.94 0.01 17.92
N ALA A 269 -5.62 -0.99 18.51
CA ALA A 269 -5.16 -1.70 19.70
C ALA A 269 -6.01 -2.96 19.88
N TRP A 270 -5.42 -4.00 20.49
CA TRP A 270 -6.06 -5.30 20.69
C TRP A 270 -6.53 -5.90 19.35
N GLY A 271 -5.66 -5.86 18.35
CA GLY A 271 -6.02 -6.10 16.95
C GLY A 271 -6.91 -4.99 16.36
N TYR A 272 -8.00 -5.37 15.71
CA TYR A 272 -8.95 -4.43 15.09
C TYR A 272 -10.38 -4.69 15.60
N PRO A 273 -10.73 -4.31 16.83
CA PRO A 273 -12.05 -4.57 17.42
C PRO A 273 -13.23 -3.95 16.66
N ALA A 274 -12.99 -2.84 15.93
CA ALA A 274 -13.98 -2.23 15.06
C ALA A 274 -14.16 -2.97 13.72
N GLY A 275 -13.32 -3.97 13.42
CA GLY A 275 -13.19 -4.56 12.10
C GLY A 275 -12.69 -3.52 11.09
N LYS A 276 -13.28 -3.54 9.89
CA LYS A 276 -12.99 -2.56 8.84
C LYS A 276 -13.47 -1.15 9.27
N TYR A 277 -12.57 -0.17 9.20
CA TYR A 277 -12.89 1.23 9.46
C TYR A 277 -11.98 2.15 8.64
N ASP A 278 -12.39 3.38 8.45
CA ASP A 278 -11.60 4.40 7.76
C ASP A 278 -11.67 5.74 8.50
N ALA A 279 -10.51 6.36 8.67
CA ALA A 279 -10.32 7.68 9.25
C ALA A 279 -9.35 8.52 8.40
N PRO A 280 -9.27 9.85 8.61
CA PRO A 280 -8.44 10.73 7.77
C PRO A 280 -6.97 10.31 7.65
N TYR A 281 -6.39 9.74 8.70
CA TYR A 281 -4.96 9.45 8.75
C TYR A 281 -4.62 7.98 8.97
N HIS A 282 -5.58 7.11 9.28
CA HIS A 282 -5.32 5.69 9.47
C HIS A 282 -6.61 4.89 9.29
N GLY A 283 -6.47 3.58 9.08
CA GLY A 283 -7.62 2.70 8.95
C GLY A 283 -7.29 1.35 8.35
N LEU A 284 -8.35 0.57 8.14
CA LEU A 284 -8.35 -0.73 7.49
C LEU A 284 -9.18 -0.60 6.20
N SER A 285 -8.53 -0.27 5.09
CA SER A 285 -9.18 -0.04 3.78
C SER A 285 -9.76 -1.33 3.19
N LEU A 286 -9.23 -2.49 3.59
CA LEU A 286 -9.70 -3.80 3.18
C LEU A 286 -9.62 -4.80 4.32
N TYR A 287 -10.67 -5.60 4.48
CA TYR A 287 -10.73 -6.71 5.43
C TYR A 287 -11.64 -7.81 4.88
N ALA A 288 -11.07 -8.99 4.65
CA ALA A 288 -11.71 -10.11 3.96
C ALA A 288 -11.21 -11.45 4.52
N PRO A 289 -11.78 -11.90 5.67
CA PRO A 289 -11.48 -13.21 6.25
C PRO A 289 -11.96 -14.37 5.38
N ILE A 290 -11.38 -15.54 5.60
CA ILE A 290 -11.76 -16.78 4.90
C ILE A 290 -13.16 -17.21 5.34
N ARG A 291 -14.01 -17.64 4.39
CA ARG A 291 -15.37 -18.14 4.68
C ARG A 291 -15.48 -19.63 4.33
N GLU A 292 -16.24 -20.38 5.13
CA GLU A 292 -16.28 -21.86 5.11
C GLU A 292 -16.71 -22.50 3.76
N ASN A 293 -17.43 -21.78 2.87
CA ASN A 293 -17.98 -22.35 1.62
C ASN A 293 -18.03 -21.39 0.40
N GLY A 294 -17.20 -20.35 0.33
CA GLY A 294 -17.25 -19.44 -0.82
C GLY A 294 -16.32 -18.23 -0.75
N ASP A 295 -16.29 -17.48 -1.86
CA ASP A 295 -15.45 -16.29 -2.03
C ASP A 295 -15.55 -15.36 -0.80
N ALA A 296 -14.43 -15.04 -0.16
CA ALA A 296 -14.30 -14.12 0.98
C ALA A 296 -15.02 -12.77 0.76
N TRP A 297 -15.22 -12.44 -0.51
CA TRP A 297 -15.80 -11.19 -1.04
C TRP A 297 -17.33 -11.14 -1.10
N LYS A 298 -18.06 -12.25 -0.86
CA LYS A 298 -19.47 -12.36 -1.25
C LYS A 298 -20.52 -12.30 -0.14
N GLU A 299 -20.15 -12.31 1.13
CA GLU A 299 -21.17 -12.26 2.20
C GLU A 299 -20.92 -11.14 3.20
N SER A 300 -22.03 -10.53 3.65
CA SER A 300 -22.07 -9.29 4.44
C SER A 300 -22.19 -9.53 5.94
N ASN A 301 -21.95 -10.75 6.43
CA ASN A 301 -22.15 -11.07 7.85
C ASN A 301 -20.98 -10.58 8.71
N THR A 302 -21.35 -10.11 9.91
CA THR A 302 -20.46 -9.62 10.97
C THR A 302 -19.38 -10.64 11.30
N ILE A 303 -18.15 -10.14 11.31
CA ILE A 303 -16.93 -10.90 11.53
C ILE A 303 -16.77 -11.12 13.03
N SER A 304 -16.33 -12.31 13.44
CA SER A 304 -15.88 -12.53 14.81
C SER A 304 -14.65 -11.64 15.03
N PHE A 305 -14.62 -10.87 16.12
CA PHE A 305 -13.46 -10.05 16.51
C PHE A 305 -12.12 -10.80 16.51
N ASN A 306 -12.14 -12.14 16.55
CA ASN A 306 -10.96 -13.01 16.57
C ASN A 306 -10.68 -13.75 15.25
N ASP A 307 -11.23 -13.32 14.11
CA ASP A 307 -10.92 -13.92 12.80
C ASP A 307 -10.09 -12.99 11.91
N TYR A 308 -8.76 -13.10 11.99
CA TYR A 308 -7.84 -12.37 11.13
C TYR A 308 -7.21 -13.25 10.06
N SER A 309 -7.94 -14.27 9.62
CA SER A 309 -7.60 -15.06 8.44
C SER A 309 -7.72 -14.23 7.16
N GLY A 310 -7.23 -14.77 6.04
CA GLY A 310 -7.44 -14.16 4.73
C GLY A 310 -6.71 -12.82 4.54
N LYS A 311 -7.37 -11.86 3.88
CA LYS A 311 -6.72 -10.69 3.31
C LYS A 311 -7.13 -9.40 4.00
N MET A 312 -6.15 -8.55 4.27
CA MET A 312 -6.38 -7.21 4.78
C MET A 312 -5.47 -6.17 4.10
N THR A 313 -5.88 -4.92 4.12
CA THR A 313 -5.03 -3.76 3.82
C THR A 313 -5.32 -2.67 4.84
N GLN A 314 -4.28 -2.25 5.52
CA GLN A 314 -4.29 -1.19 6.52
C GLN A 314 -3.44 -0.02 6.03
N TYR A 315 -3.73 1.19 6.51
CA TYR A 315 -3.02 2.39 6.10
C TYR A 315 -2.79 3.33 7.27
N ARG A 316 -1.68 4.08 7.19
CA ARG A 316 -1.37 5.22 8.08
C ARG A 316 -0.69 6.30 7.27
N PHE A 317 -1.12 7.54 7.45
CA PHE A 317 -0.57 8.73 6.82
C PHE A 317 -0.03 9.69 7.88
N HIS A 318 1.27 9.90 7.85
CA HIS A 318 2.02 10.84 8.68
C HIS A 318 1.94 12.27 8.14
N ILE A 319 0.72 12.79 8.01
CA ILE A 319 0.47 14.13 7.44
C ILE A 319 0.87 15.23 8.42
N VAL A 320 0.51 15.05 9.69
CA VAL A 320 0.74 16.03 10.76
C VAL A 320 2.00 15.70 11.57
N ASP A 321 2.57 14.52 11.36
CA ASP A 321 3.68 13.91 12.08
C ASP A 321 4.68 13.18 11.15
N PRO A 322 5.18 13.83 10.06
CA PRO A 322 6.08 13.19 9.10
C PRO A 322 7.38 12.71 9.74
N ILE A 323 7.90 11.57 9.28
CA ILE A 323 9.18 11.00 9.77
C ILE A 323 10.33 11.57 8.93
N ILE A 324 11.12 12.45 9.56
CA ILE A 324 12.16 13.24 8.88
C ILE A 324 13.48 12.47 8.82
N PHE A 325 14.17 12.52 7.68
CA PHE A 325 15.51 11.96 7.48
C PHE A 325 16.40 12.92 6.66
N ARG A 326 17.71 12.93 6.93
CA ARG A 326 18.66 13.85 6.25
C ARG A 326 19.63 13.16 5.32
N LYS A 327 19.82 11.85 5.49
CA LYS A 327 20.74 11.02 4.71
C LYS A 327 20.06 9.75 4.21
N SER A 328 19.26 9.10 5.04
CA SER A 328 18.61 7.83 4.68
C SER A 328 17.51 7.45 5.65
N ILE A 329 16.58 6.62 5.21
CA ILE A 329 15.57 5.98 6.05
C ILE A 329 15.40 4.53 5.61
N ARG A 330 15.43 3.61 6.58
CA ARG A 330 14.91 2.25 6.43
C ARG A 330 13.74 2.10 7.40
N PHE A 331 12.54 1.94 6.86
CA PHE A 331 11.35 1.57 7.63
C PHE A 331 11.02 0.10 7.34
N SER A 332 10.97 -0.69 8.39
CA SER A 332 10.59 -2.10 8.34
C SER A 332 9.63 -2.47 9.45
N ILE A 333 8.89 -3.56 9.29
CA ILE A 333 7.98 -4.11 10.29
C ILE A 333 8.25 -5.61 10.44
N GLU A 334 8.17 -6.12 11.66
CA GLU A 334 8.22 -7.58 11.83
C GLU A 334 6.96 -8.24 11.27
N HIS A 335 7.07 -9.50 10.83
CA HIS A 335 5.93 -10.32 10.40
C HIS A 335 5.53 -11.29 11.51
N GLY A 336 4.77 -10.76 12.48
CA GLY A 336 4.55 -11.37 13.79
C GLY A 336 5.76 -11.19 14.72
N HIS A 337 5.56 -11.38 16.03
CA HIS A 337 6.60 -11.18 17.03
C HIS A 337 7.91 -11.89 16.66
N GLY A 338 9.03 -11.17 16.65
CA GLY A 338 10.33 -11.75 16.37
C GLY A 338 10.44 -12.38 14.97
N ASN A 339 9.64 -11.90 14.00
CA ASN A 339 9.56 -12.44 12.63
C ASN A 339 9.13 -13.92 12.60
N ALA A 340 8.22 -14.34 13.49
CA ALA A 340 7.83 -15.74 13.62
C ALA A 340 6.98 -16.29 12.46
N GLN A 341 6.18 -15.45 11.78
CA GLN A 341 5.16 -15.91 10.85
C GLN A 341 5.62 -15.77 9.38
N SER A 342 5.18 -16.67 8.49
CA SER A 342 5.48 -16.57 7.05
C SER A 342 4.22 -16.21 6.25
N ASN A 343 4.04 -14.93 5.95
CA ASN A 343 2.81 -14.37 5.36
C ASN A 343 3.08 -13.70 4.00
N ASP A 344 2.05 -13.35 3.23
CA ASP A 344 2.23 -12.54 2.00
C ASP A 344 2.07 -11.06 2.35
N TYR A 345 3.18 -10.33 2.39
CA TYR A 345 3.20 -8.90 2.69
C TYR A 345 3.44 -8.11 1.41
N ALA A 346 2.60 -7.12 1.14
CA ALA A 346 2.81 -6.12 0.10
C ALA A 346 2.54 -4.72 0.65
N SER A 347 3.23 -3.69 0.16
CA SER A 347 3.05 -2.33 0.66
C SER A 347 3.35 -1.28 -0.40
N VAL A 348 2.81 -0.08 -0.19
CA VAL A 348 3.29 1.15 -0.84
C VAL A 348 3.70 2.12 0.24
N ALA A 349 4.95 2.57 0.20
CA ALA A 349 5.42 3.69 1.00
C ALA A 349 5.27 5.00 0.21
N TYR A 350 4.87 6.07 0.88
CA TYR A 350 4.75 7.43 0.32
C TYR A 350 5.69 8.37 1.09
N TRP A 351 6.47 9.18 0.38
CA TRP A 351 7.39 10.14 1.00
C TRP A 351 7.70 11.32 0.08
N TYR A 352 8.36 12.31 0.63
CA TYR A 352 8.95 13.41 -0.12
C TYR A 352 10.45 13.39 0.07
N GLN A 353 11.23 13.58 -1.00
CA GLN A 353 12.67 13.75 -0.89
C GLN A 353 13.28 14.62 -1.99
N ARG A 354 14.55 14.98 -1.81
CA ARG A 354 15.37 15.55 -2.89
C ARG A 354 15.75 14.48 -3.91
N GLU A 355 15.98 14.98 -5.12
CA GLU A 355 16.58 14.22 -6.21
C GLU A 355 18.10 14.43 -6.27
N PRO A 356 18.88 13.44 -6.74
CA PRO A 356 18.42 12.13 -7.23
C PRO A 356 18.09 11.14 -6.11
N HIS A 357 17.14 10.23 -6.37
CA HIS A 357 16.75 9.15 -5.47
C HIS A 357 17.52 7.84 -5.68
N LYS A 358 17.51 6.98 -4.65
CA LYS A 358 17.97 5.58 -4.77
C LYS A 358 17.03 4.84 -5.72
N ALA A 359 17.58 4.05 -6.65
CA ALA A 359 16.77 3.23 -7.55
C ALA A 359 15.79 2.33 -6.76
N PHE A 360 14.55 2.25 -7.24
CA PHE A 360 13.54 1.39 -6.64
C PHE A 360 13.86 -0.08 -6.91
N PRO A 361 13.35 -1.02 -6.08
CA PRO A 361 13.34 -2.42 -6.45
C PRO A 361 12.66 -2.60 -7.81
N GLN A 362 13.17 -3.54 -8.61
CA GLN A 362 12.53 -3.86 -9.87
C GLN A 362 11.09 -4.32 -9.62
N MET A 363 10.14 -3.72 -10.34
CA MET A 363 8.76 -4.17 -10.32
C MET A 363 8.69 -5.66 -10.66
N LEU A 364 8.12 -6.45 -9.75
CA LEU A 364 8.02 -7.90 -9.94
C LEU A 364 7.19 -8.23 -11.19
N PRO A 365 7.51 -9.33 -11.91
CA PRO A 365 6.68 -9.81 -13.02
C PRO A 365 5.22 -10.02 -12.57
N VAL A 366 4.25 -9.81 -13.47
CA VAL A 366 2.80 -9.92 -13.19
C VAL A 366 2.46 -11.13 -12.33
N LEU A 367 2.89 -12.33 -12.71
CA LEU A 367 2.58 -13.58 -12.00
C LEU A 367 3.09 -13.60 -10.55
N GLN A 368 4.21 -12.92 -10.27
CA GLN A 368 4.79 -12.79 -8.93
C GLN A 368 4.17 -11.63 -8.13
N ARG A 369 3.27 -10.84 -8.71
CA ARG A 369 2.50 -9.79 -8.02
C ARG A 369 1.07 -10.20 -7.72
N LEU A 370 0.55 -11.24 -8.38
CA LEU A 370 -0.85 -11.62 -8.20
C LEU A 370 -1.12 -12.13 -6.78
N PRO A 371 -2.29 -11.81 -6.21
CA PRO A 371 -2.72 -12.34 -4.93
C PRO A 371 -2.85 -13.87 -4.98
N ILE A 372 -2.54 -14.53 -3.87
CA ILE A 372 -2.75 -15.97 -3.73
C ILE A 372 -4.26 -16.27 -3.84
N PRO A 373 -4.68 -17.28 -4.62
CA PRO A 373 -6.08 -17.71 -4.67
C PRO A 373 -6.59 -18.07 -3.27
N GLU A 374 -7.84 -17.70 -2.96
CA GLU A 374 -8.41 -17.90 -1.63
C GLU A 374 -8.36 -19.34 -1.13
N LYS A 375 -8.62 -20.32 -2.01
CA LYS A 375 -8.51 -21.73 -1.67
C LYS A 375 -7.09 -22.11 -1.20
N GLU A 376 -6.08 -21.51 -1.82
CA GLU A 376 -4.69 -21.77 -1.46
C GLU A 376 -4.29 -21.01 -0.20
N SER A 377 -4.72 -19.75 -0.05
CA SER A 377 -4.57 -18.98 1.19
C SER A 377 -5.19 -19.72 2.38
N ALA A 378 -6.41 -20.26 2.24
CA ALA A 378 -7.06 -21.08 3.26
C ALA A 378 -6.32 -22.39 3.55
N ARG A 379 -5.84 -23.08 2.50
CA ARG A 379 -5.04 -24.31 2.67
C ARG A 379 -3.78 -24.06 3.48
N LEU A 380 -3.11 -22.93 3.26
CA LEU A 380 -1.92 -22.53 4.02
C LEU A 380 -2.29 -22.14 5.45
N PHE A 381 -3.29 -21.27 5.63
CA PHE A 381 -3.72 -20.81 6.95
C PHE A 381 -4.11 -21.96 7.89
N TYR A 382 -5.00 -22.86 7.44
CA TYR A 382 -5.46 -23.99 8.25
C TYR A 382 -4.43 -25.12 8.42
N ARG A 383 -3.25 -24.99 7.82
CA ARG A 383 -2.16 -25.94 8.05
C ARG A 383 -1.53 -25.74 9.44
N THR A 384 -1.48 -24.50 9.92
CA THR A 384 -0.81 -24.14 11.18
C THR A 384 -1.75 -23.59 12.24
N PHE A 385 -2.95 -23.14 11.86
CA PHE A 385 -4.03 -22.81 12.79
C PHE A 385 -4.58 -24.05 13.50
#